data_AF-E6SMP5-F1
#
_entry.id   AF-E6SMP5-F1
#
_cell.length_a   1.000
_cell.length_b   1.000
_cell.length_c   1.000
_cell.angle_alpha   90.00
_cell.angle_beta   90.00
_cell.angle_gamma   90.00
#
_symmetry.space_group_name_H-M   'P 1'
#
loop_
_entity.id
_entity.type
_entity.pdbx_description
1 polymer ?
#
loop_
_entity_poly.entity_id
_entity_poly.type
_entity_poly.pdbx_seq_one_letter_code
_entity_poly.pdbx_strand_id
1 'polypeptide(L)'
;MSGYDAVTAAPVRDDGRGDAAGHRSPAGGAGVGGATGAAAAAGGFFRVVVEVDLRPGSLDAQGEAVRSALRAMGYGDVAAVRVGKRIELDLQAATAEAAADRAREMAERLLANPVLEVFRVRVEPAAGRRRDSRGRPAAAARH
;
A
#
# COMPACT_ATOMS: atom_id res chain seq x y z
N MET A 1 -33.36 -0.81 -6.41
CA MET A 1 -32.47 0.23 -6.98
C MET A 1 -31.91 1.01 -5.80
N SER A 2 -30.70 0.65 -5.37
CA SER A 2 -30.06 1.15 -4.15
C SER A 2 -29.18 2.35 -4.48
N GLY A 3 -29.35 3.43 -3.71
CA GLY A 3 -28.72 4.72 -3.94
C GLY A 3 -27.22 4.73 -3.63
N TYR A 4 -26.50 5.52 -4.41
CA TYR A 4 -25.14 5.98 -4.13
C TYR A 4 -25.22 7.47 -3.82
N ASP A 5 -25.14 7.83 -2.54
CA ASP A 5 -24.83 9.17 -2.07
C ASP A 5 -23.31 9.27 -1.92
N ALA A 6 -22.67 10.00 -2.85
CA ALA A 6 -21.26 10.34 -2.76
C ALA A 6 -21.11 11.78 -2.24
N VAL A 7 -20.35 11.86 -1.16
CA VAL A 7 -20.09 13.01 -0.31
C VAL A 7 -19.26 14.09 -1.02
N THR A 8 -19.83 15.30 -1.00
CA THR A 8 -19.24 16.65 -0.85
C THR A 8 -17.81 16.91 -1.35
N ALA A 9 -17.73 17.64 -2.47
CA ALA A 9 -16.54 18.36 -2.93
C ALA A 9 -16.29 19.65 -2.10
N ALA A 10 -15.04 19.89 -1.73
CA ALA A 10 -14.58 21.11 -1.06
C ALA A 10 -14.35 22.28 -2.06
N PRO A 11 -14.51 23.56 -1.66
CA PRO A 11 -14.42 24.68 -2.59
C PRO A 11 -12.98 25.09 -2.92
N VAL A 12 -12.78 25.43 -4.19
CA VAL A 12 -11.59 26.04 -4.79
C VAL A 12 -11.43 27.47 -4.25
N ARG A 13 -10.24 27.83 -3.76
CA ARG A 13 -9.90 29.20 -3.36
C ARG A 13 -9.34 29.96 -4.57
N ASP A 14 -9.86 31.15 -4.78
CA ASP A 14 -9.49 32.09 -5.84
C ASP A 14 -8.45 33.09 -5.29
N ASP A 15 -7.25 33.10 -5.88
CA ASP A 15 -6.11 33.92 -5.47
C ASP A 15 -6.18 35.30 -6.16
N GLY A 16 -6.71 36.28 -5.44
CA GLY A 16 -6.74 37.69 -5.83
C GLY A 16 -5.35 38.33 -5.84
N ARG A 17 -4.89 38.69 -7.04
CA ARG A 17 -3.68 39.46 -7.33
C ARG A 17 -3.97 40.97 -7.32
N GLY A 18 -3.17 41.76 -6.61
CA GLY A 18 -3.20 43.22 -6.67
C GLY A 18 -2.02 43.88 -5.95
N ASP A 19 -1.22 44.64 -6.71
CA ASP A 19 0.07 45.23 -6.36
C ASP A 19 -0.08 46.61 -5.67
N ALA A 20 0.79 46.95 -4.70
CA ALA A 20 1.25 48.33 -4.46
C ALA A 20 2.47 48.40 -3.51
N ALA A 21 3.41 49.29 -3.84
CA ALA A 21 4.74 49.47 -3.27
C ALA A 21 4.80 50.33 -1.98
N GLY A 22 5.87 50.19 -1.19
CA GLY A 22 6.19 51.18 -0.14
C GLY A 22 7.29 50.81 0.86
N HIS A 23 8.52 51.26 0.57
CA HIS A 23 9.74 51.35 1.39
C HIS A 23 9.60 51.54 2.93
N ARG A 24 10.25 50.67 3.74
CA ARG A 24 11.44 51.00 4.60
C ARG A 24 11.82 49.85 5.57
N SER A 25 13.13 49.60 5.65
CA SER A 25 13.86 48.88 6.71
C SER A 25 14.32 49.87 7.82
N PRO A 26 15.00 49.47 8.93
CA PRO A 26 15.51 48.15 9.32
C PRO A 26 15.34 47.76 10.83
N ALA A 27 15.89 46.58 11.16
CA ALA A 27 16.55 46.19 12.42
C ALA A 27 15.72 45.68 13.60
N GLY A 28 16.18 44.55 14.15
CA GLY A 28 15.79 44.04 15.48
C GLY A 28 15.59 42.54 15.48
N GLY A 29 16.64 41.78 15.86
CA GLY A 29 16.64 40.33 15.84
C GLY A 29 15.81 39.68 16.96
N ALA A 30 15.46 38.42 16.73
CA ALA A 30 15.30 37.40 17.75
C ALA A 30 15.29 36.05 17.03
N GLY A 31 16.33 35.26 17.26
CA GLY A 31 16.33 33.86 16.90
C GLY A 31 15.20 33.15 17.65
N VAL A 32 14.34 32.49 16.89
CA VAL A 32 13.69 31.24 17.28
C VAL A 32 14.21 30.25 16.25
N GLY A 33 15.25 29.49 16.58
CA GLY A 33 15.05 28.31 17.41
C GLY A 33 14.41 27.28 16.50
N GLY A 34 15.26 26.45 15.88
CA GLY A 34 14.85 25.51 14.85
C GLY A 34 13.59 24.76 15.25
N ALA A 35 12.70 24.58 14.27
CA ALA A 35 11.84 23.42 14.25
C ALA A 35 12.78 22.21 14.20
N THR A 36 13.22 21.82 15.39
CA THR A 36 13.80 20.54 15.73
C THR A 36 12.94 19.52 15.02
N GLY A 37 13.60 18.73 14.18
CA GLY A 37 12.94 17.80 13.27
C GLY A 37 11.81 17.12 13.99
N ALA A 38 10.62 17.18 13.38
CA ALA A 38 9.48 16.37 13.77
C ALA A 38 10.03 15.00 14.14
N ALA A 39 9.98 14.70 15.44
CA ALA A 39 10.47 13.46 16.01
C ALA A 39 10.00 12.38 15.05
N ALA A 40 10.95 11.68 14.41
CA ALA A 40 10.66 10.64 13.44
C ALA A 40 9.51 9.83 14.00
N ALA A 41 8.32 10.00 13.42
CA ALA A 41 7.10 9.42 13.98
C ALA A 41 7.43 7.96 14.19
N ALA A 42 7.39 7.50 15.45
CA ALA A 42 7.93 6.21 15.86
C ALA A 42 7.14 5.11 15.16
N GLY A 43 7.53 4.84 13.92
CA GLY A 43 6.82 4.01 12.99
C GLY A 43 7.12 2.56 13.31
N GLY A 44 6.09 1.73 13.19
CA GLY A 44 6.21 0.29 13.31
C GLY A 44 6.66 -0.34 12.00
N PHE A 45 7.11 -1.59 12.09
CA PHE A 45 7.08 -2.49 10.96
C PHE A 45 5.67 -3.08 10.86
N PHE A 46 5.14 -3.13 9.65
CA PHE A 46 3.88 -3.74 9.29
C PHE A 46 4.13 -4.84 8.28
N ARG A 47 3.41 -5.94 8.43
CA ARG A 47 3.38 -6.99 7.42
C ARG A 47 2.23 -6.67 6.49
N VAL A 48 2.52 -6.45 5.22
CA VAL A 48 1.52 -6.14 4.21
C VAL A 48 1.46 -7.26 3.21
N VAL A 49 0.28 -7.80 2.97
CA VAL A 49 0.02 -8.83 1.98
C VAL A 49 -0.70 -8.18 0.81
N VAL A 50 -0.10 -8.25 -0.37
CA VAL A 50 -0.71 -7.86 -1.64
C VAL A 50 -1.08 -9.13 -2.39
N GLU A 51 -2.37 -9.32 -2.59
CA GLU A 51 -2.91 -10.42 -3.40
C GLU A 51 -3.26 -9.87 -4.77
N VAL A 52 -2.75 -10.53 -5.81
CA VAL A 52 -2.96 -10.15 -7.20
C VAL A 52 -3.69 -11.29 -7.88
N ASP A 53 -4.84 -10.99 -8.44
CA ASP A 53 -5.69 -11.91 -9.18
C ASP A 53 -5.85 -11.41 -10.61
N LEU A 54 -6.05 -12.32 -11.57
CA LEU A 54 -6.50 -11.94 -12.91
C LEU A 54 -7.89 -11.30 -12.82
N ARG A 55 -8.17 -10.32 -13.69
CA ARG A 55 -9.50 -9.71 -13.82
C ARG A 55 -10.58 -10.78 -14.11
N PRO A 56 -11.83 -10.57 -13.66
CA PRO A 56 -12.94 -11.42 -14.06
C PRO A 56 -13.08 -11.47 -15.59
N GLY A 57 -13.27 -12.66 -16.14
CA GLY A 57 -13.37 -12.88 -17.58
C GLY A 57 -12.03 -12.97 -18.33
N SER A 58 -10.90 -12.66 -17.68
CA SER A 58 -9.58 -12.90 -18.28
C SER A 58 -9.26 -14.39 -18.34
N LEU A 59 -8.66 -14.81 -19.46
CA LEU A 59 -8.17 -16.18 -19.65
C LEU A 59 -6.96 -16.45 -18.75
N ASP A 60 -7.06 -17.51 -17.95
CA ASP A 60 -5.97 -17.97 -17.08
C ASP A 60 -5.34 -19.25 -17.64
N ALA A 61 -4.30 -19.09 -18.46
CA ALA A 61 -3.57 -20.23 -19.03
C ALA A 61 -2.87 -21.08 -17.96
N GLN A 62 -2.46 -20.46 -16.84
CA GLN A 62 -1.78 -21.16 -15.75
C GLN A 62 -2.80 -21.99 -14.94
N GLY A 63 -3.95 -21.41 -14.62
CA GLY A 63 -5.07 -22.10 -13.98
C GLY A 63 -5.54 -23.30 -14.79
N GLU A 64 -5.63 -23.16 -16.12
CA GLU A 64 -6.00 -24.27 -16.99
C GLU A 64 -4.98 -25.42 -16.94
N ALA A 65 -3.69 -25.10 -17.01
CA ALA A 65 -2.63 -26.11 -16.91
C ALA A 65 -2.69 -26.86 -15.58
N VAL A 66 -2.89 -26.15 -14.46
CA VAL A 66 -3.03 -26.76 -13.13
C VAL A 66 -4.30 -27.63 -13.04
N ARG A 67 -5.44 -27.15 -13.57
CA ARG A 67 -6.69 -27.92 -13.61
C ARG A 67 -6.53 -29.22 -14.39
N SER A 68 -5.88 -29.17 -15.55
CA SER A 68 -5.61 -30.33 -16.38
C SER A 68 -4.74 -31.37 -15.63
N ALA A 69 -3.68 -30.89 -14.96
CA ALA A 69 -2.84 -31.75 -14.12
C ALA A 69 -3.63 -32.41 -12.98
N LEU A 70 -4.47 -31.65 -12.27
CA LEU A 70 -5.33 -32.18 -11.20
C LEU A 70 -6.29 -33.25 -11.72
N ARG A 71 -6.92 -33.03 -12.87
CA ARG A 71 -7.80 -34.03 -13.50
C ARG A 71 -7.06 -35.30 -13.88
N ALA A 72 -5.85 -35.20 -14.44
CA ALA A 72 -5.03 -36.36 -14.78
C ALA A 72 -4.65 -37.19 -13.54
N MET A 73 -4.58 -36.56 -12.36
CA MET A 73 -4.33 -37.24 -11.07
C MET A 73 -5.60 -37.82 -10.42
N GLY A 74 -6.77 -37.73 -11.07
CA GLY A 74 -8.04 -38.29 -10.58
C GLY A 74 -8.94 -37.31 -9.83
N TYR A 75 -8.56 -36.03 -9.70
CA TYR A 75 -9.39 -34.99 -9.08
C TYR A 75 -10.40 -34.40 -10.09
N GLY A 76 -11.35 -35.24 -10.53
CA GLY A 76 -12.34 -34.89 -11.56
C GLY A 76 -13.42 -33.89 -11.12
N ASP A 77 -13.58 -33.70 -9.82
CA ASP A 77 -14.47 -32.77 -9.15
C ASP A 77 -14.00 -31.31 -9.20
N VAL A 78 -12.73 -31.08 -9.57
CA VAL A 78 -12.20 -29.72 -9.78
C VAL A 78 -12.78 -29.12 -11.06
N ALA A 79 -13.72 -28.18 -10.90
CA ALA A 79 -14.39 -27.50 -12.00
C ALA A 79 -13.56 -26.37 -12.61
N ALA A 80 -12.90 -25.57 -11.78
CA ALA A 80 -12.10 -24.42 -12.18
C ALA A 80 -10.95 -24.19 -11.22
N VAL A 81 -9.83 -23.69 -11.75
CA VAL A 81 -8.67 -23.26 -10.97
C VAL A 81 -8.32 -21.85 -11.44
N ARG A 82 -8.00 -20.97 -10.49
CA ARG A 82 -7.40 -19.66 -10.76
C ARG A 82 -6.06 -19.59 -10.06
N VAL A 83 -5.06 -19.08 -10.77
CA VAL A 83 -3.73 -18.85 -10.22
C VAL A 83 -3.53 -17.33 -10.09
N GLY A 84 -3.15 -16.92 -8.89
CA GLY A 84 -2.83 -15.54 -8.55
C GLY A 84 -1.47 -15.45 -7.86
N LYS A 85 -1.03 -14.23 -7.56
CA LYS A 85 0.20 -13.96 -6.82
C LYS A 85 -0.16 -13.51 -5.41
N ARG A 86 0.60 -13.98 -4.43
CA ARG A 86 0.56 -13.46 -3.05
C ARG A 86 1.94 -12.92 -2.70
N ILE A 87 2.01 -11.62 -2.46
CA ILE A 87 3.25 -10.88 -2.25
C ILE A 87 3.23 -10.36 -0.82
N GLU A 88 4.22 -10.75 -0.03
CA GLU A 88 4.37 -10.30 1.36
C GLU A 88 5.48 -9.26 1.44
N LEU A 89 5.16 -8.13 2.07
CA LEU A 89 6.05 -7.00 2.28
C LEU A 89 6.18 -6.75 3.78
N ASP A 90 7.41 -6.53 4.25
CA ASP A 90 7.65 -5.94 5.56
C ASP A 90 7.94 -4.45 5.35
N LEU A 91 7.01 -3.59 5.74
CA LEU A 91 7.09 -2.15 5.50
C LEU A 91 7.22 -1.38 6.80
N GLN A 92 8.21 -0.50 6.87
CA GLN A 92 8.29 0.49 7.94
C GLN A 92 7.38 1.66 7.57
N ALA A 93 6.46 2.02 8.47
CA ALA A 93 5.54 3.14 8.26
C ALA A 93 5.13 3.76 9.59
N ALA A 94 4.62 5.00 9.55
CA ALA A 94 4.12 5.66 10.76
C ALA A 94 2.86 4.97 11.33
N THR A 95 1.98 4.48 10.44
CA THR A 95 0.72 3.80 10.80
C THR A 95 0.43 2.65 9.84
N ALA A 96 -0.57 1.82 10.18
CA ALA A 96 -1.04 0.74 9.32
C ALA A 96 -1.62 1.28 8.00
N GLU A 97 -2.33 2.40 8.06
CA GLU A 97 -2.90 3.09 6.89
C GLU A 97 -1.78 3.57 5.96
N ALA A 98 -0.75 4.21 6.52
CA ALA A 98 0.41 4.63 5.73
C ALA A 98 1.14 3.45 5.06
N ALA A 99 1.23 2.30 5.75
CA ALA A 99 1.76 1.07 5.16
C ALA A 99 0.86 0.55 4.02
N ALA A 100 -0.47 0.61 4.20
CA ALA A 100 -1.43 0.21 3.18
C ALA A 100 -1.33 1.08 1.92
N ASP A 101 -1.30 2.40 2.08
CA ASP A 101 -1.21 3.35 0.97
C ASP A 101 0.09 3.18 0.19
N ARG A 102 1.20 2.99 0.90
CA ARG A 102 2.48 2.73 0.26
C ARG A 102 2.48 1.41 -0.52
N ALA A 103 1.86 0.36 0.03
CA ALA A 103 1.73 -0.91 -0.67
C ALA A 103 0.79 -0.83 -1.89
N ARG A 104 -0.29 -0.04 -1.83
CA ARG A 104 -1.15 0.24 -2.99
C ARG A 104 -0.38 0.91 -4.12
N GLU A 105 0.40 1.94 -3.82
CA GLU A 105 1.23 2.61 -4.83
C GLU A 105 2.24 1.64 -5.46
N MET A 106 2.90 0.80 -4.65
CA MET A 106 3.78 -0.25 -5.18
C MET A 106 3.03 -1.24 -6.07
N ALA A 107 1.81 -1.62 -5.69
CA ALA A 107 0.99 -2.55 -6.44
C ALA A 107 0.59 -1.99 -7.81
N GLU A 108 0.13 -0.75 -7.86
CA GLU A 108 -0.26 -0.07 -9.10
C GLU A 108 0.93 0.13 -10.05
N ARG A 109 2.11 0.41 -9.51
CA ARG A 109 3.30 0.73 -10.32
C ARG A 109 4.06 -0.49 -10.80
N LEU A 110 4.00 -1.60 -10.07
CA LEU A 110 4.87 -2.74 -10.33
C LEU A 110 4.24 -4.10 -10.03
N LEU A 111 3.63 -4.28 -8.86
CA LEU A 111 3.31 -5.63 -8.39
C LEU A 111 2.13 -6.25 -9.15
N ALA A 112 1.25 -5.42 -9.69
CA ALA A 112 0.10 -5.84 -10.50
C ALA A 112 0.14 -5.17 -11.87
N ASN A 113 -0.25 -5.90 -12.91
CA ASN A 113 -0.53 -5.33 -14.21
C ASN A 113 -1.93 -4.72 -14.22
N PRO A 114 -2.10 -3.39 -14.33
CA PRO A 114 -3.42 -2.74 -14.22
C PRO A 114 -4.39 -3.14 -15.34
N VAL A 115 -3.92 -3.60 -16.50
CA VAL A 115 -4.79 -4.00 -17.61
C VAL A 115 -5.40 -5.38 -17.37
N LEU A 116 -4.61 -6.34 -16.87
CA LEU A 116 -4.98 -7.75 -16.81
C LEU A 116 -5.31 -8.23 -15.39
N GLU A 117 -4.80 -7.56 -14.38
CA GLU A 117 -4.84 -7.99 -12.99
C GLU A 117 -5.58 -6.97 -12.13
N VAL A 118 -6.10 -7.45 -11.00
CA VAL A 118 -6.63 -6.67 -9.89
C VAL A 118 -5.87 -7.08 -8.63
N PHE A 119 -5.79 -6.18 -7.66
CA PHE A 119 -5.11 -6.49 -6.41
C PHE A 119 -5.93 -6.09 -5.19
N ARG A 120 -5.61 -6.74 -4.07
CA ARG A 120 -6.14 -6.45 -2.74
C ARG A 120 -4.98 -6.32 -1.76
N VAL A 121 -5.02 -5.30 -0.93
CA VAL A 121 -3.98 -5.03 0.08
C VAL A 121 -4.56 -5.33 1.46
N ARG A 122 -3.83 -6.11 2.25
CA ARG A 122 -4.16 -6.42 3.64
C ARG A 122 -2.96 -6.07 4.52
N VAL A 123 -3.19 -5.31 5.58
CA VAL A 123 -2.16 -4.98 6.58
C VAL A 123 -2.40 -5.82 7.81
N GLU A 124 -1.39 -6.59 8.19
CA GLU A 124 -1.35 -7.38 9.41
C GLU A 124 -0.45 -6.64 10.43
N PRO A 125 -0.89 -6.52 11.70
CA PRO A 125 -0.01 -6.08 12.76
C PRO A 125 1.20 -7.02 12.81
N ALA A 126 2.40 -6.49 12.92
CA ALA A 126 3.60 -7.31 13.06
C ALA A 126 3.59 -8.02 14.42
N ALA A 127 2.87 -9.15 14.50
CA ALA A 127 2.87 -9.99 15.67
C ALA A 127 4.28 -10.59 15.85
N GLY A 128 4.98 -10.13 16.88
CA GLY A 128 6.08 -10.87 17.51
C GLY A 128 7.40 -11.01 16.74
N ARG A 129 7.55 -10.52 15.50
CA ARG A 129 8.86 -10.50 14.84
C ARG A 129 9.66 -9.30 15.36
N ARG A 130 10.34 -9.45 16.50
CA ARG A 130 11.42 -8.53 16.89
C ARG A 130 12.40 -8.52 15.71
N ARG A 131 12.45 -7.44 14.94
CA ARG A 131 13.47 -7.23 13.92
C ARG A 131 14.62 -6.44 14.53
N ASP A 132 15.85 -6.81 14.21
CA ASP A 132 17.00 -6.01 14.61
C ASP A 132 17.02 -4.67 13.85
N SER A 133 17.95 -3.78 14.19
CA SER A 133 18.14 -2.47 13.53
C SER A 133 18.48 -2.56 12.03
N ARG A 134 18.71 -3.78 11.50
CA ARG A 134 18.93 -4.07 10.07
C ARG A 134 17.72 -4.73 9.40
N GLY A 135 16.59 -4.84 10.12
CA GLY A 135 15.37 -5.42 9.59
C GLY A 135 15.43 -6.94 9.40
N ARG A 136 16.37 -7.68 10.01
CA ARG A 136 16.33 -9.17 9.95
C ARG A 136 15.32 -9.71 10.98
N PRO A 137 14.53 -10.74 10.64
CA PRO A 137 13.70 -11.41 11.65
C PRO A 137 14.63 -12.02 12.71
N ALA A 138 14.42 -11.70 13.99
CA ALA A 138 15.04 -12.46 15.07
C ALA A 138 14.64 -13.93 14.88
N ALA A 139 15.63 -14.82 14.79
CA ALA A 139 15.43 -16.21 14.45
C ALA A 139 14.31 -16.80 15.31
N ALA A 140 13.23 -17.27 14.67
CA ALA A 140 12.24 -18.08 15.34
C ALA A 140 12.94 -19.38 15.77
N ALA A 141 13.11 -19.56 17.08
CA ALA A 141 13.56 -20.82 17.65
C ALA A 141 12.59 -21.92 17.17
N ARG A 142 13.09 -22.84 16.34
CA ARG A 142 12.38 -24.05 15.96
C ARG A 142 12.53 -25.03 17.13
N HIS A 143 11.41 -25.51 17.67
CA HIS A 143 11.36 -26.70 18.50
C HIS A 143 11.37 -27.95 17.62
#